data_AF-A0A417FSC4-F1
#
_entry.id   AF-A0A417FSC4-F1
#
_cell.length_a   1.000
_cell.length_b   1.000
_cell.length_c   1.000
_cell.angle_alpha   90.00
_cell.angle_beta   90.00
_cell.angle_gamma   90.00
#
_symmetry.space_group_name_H-M   'P 1'
#
loop_
_entity.id
_entity.type
_entity.pdbx_description
1 polymer ?
#
loop_
_entity_poly.entity_id
_entity_poly.type
_entity_poly.pdbx_seq_one_letter_code
_entity_poly.pdbx_strand_id
1 'polypeptide(L)'
;MLIPEERALILGDACNNSTFLFDENSLSVNEYRENLIQVKEKLEGRYDTTYLCHHVMTASKDMIAHVIEVCDEILDGKADDIPFEFMGHHAFVAKKANERFERVDGGEGNIIYDKEKLK
;
A
#
# COMPACT_ATOMS: atom_id res chain seq x y z
N MET A 1 -7.65 -2.15 -11.80
CA MET A 1 -8.49 -2.64 -12.91
C MET A 1 -8.74 -4.12 -12.74
N LEU A 2 -10.01 -4.55 -12.66
CA LEU A 2 -10.40 -5.96 -12.64
C LEU A 2 -10.44 -6.51 -14.07
N ILE A 3 -9.87 -7.69 -14.28
CA ILE A 3 -9.98 -8.49 -15.50
C ILE A 3 -10.76 -9.76 -15.13
N PRO A 4 -12.09 -9.78 -15.33
CA PRO A 4 -12.95 -10.87 -14.84
C PRO A 4 -12.61 -12.24 -15.42
N GLU A 5 -12.27 -12.31 -16.71
CA GLU A 5 -11.97 -13.55 -17.43
C GLU A 5 -10.73 -14.25 -16.85
N GLU A 6 -9.73 -13.46 -16.46
CA GLU A 6 -8.48 -13.93 -15.84
C GLU A 6 -8.58 -14.03 -14.31
N ARG A 7 -9.70 -13.59 -13.73
CA ARG A 7 -9.88 -13.41 -12.27
C ARG A 7 -8.68 -12.67 -11.66
N ALA A 8 -8.26 -11.59 -12.32
CA ALA A 8 -7.05 -10.84 -11.96
C ALA A 8 -7.35 -9.37 -11.66
N LEU A 9 -6.60 -8.78 -10.74
CA LEU A 9 -6.72 -7.38 -10.36
C LEU A 9 -5.38 -6.65 -10.54
N ILE A 10 -5.35 -5.65 -11.40
CA ILE A 10 -4.19 -4.75 -11.55
C ILE A 10 -4.36 -3.59 -10.57
N LEU A 11 -3.44 -3.44 -9.63
CA LEU A 11 -3.53 -2.44 -8.55
C LEU A 11 -2.83 -1.12 -8.89
N GLY A 12 -1.80 -1.15 -9.76
CA GLY A 12 -1.05 0.05 -10.14
C GLY A 12 -0.34 0.72 -8.97
N ASP A 13 -0.15 2.02 -9.07
CA ASP A 13 0.58 2.81 -8.06
C ASP A 13 -0.25 2.99 -6.77
N ALA A 14 -1.57 2.83 -6.89
CA ALA A 14 -2.52 3.04 -5.82
C ALA A 14 -2.46 2.00 -4.71
N CYS A 15 -1.87 0.82 -4.93
CA CYS A 15 -1.69 -0.21 -3.89
C CYS A 15 -0.56 -1.16 -4.30
N ASN A 16 0.62 -0.97 -3.72
CA ASN A 16 1.82 -1.78 -3.99
C ASN A 16 2.78 -1.78 -2.79
N ASN A 17 4.00 -2.32 -2.98
CA ASN A 17 5.04 -2.42 -1.95
C ASN A 17 5.66 -1.07 -1.52
N SER A 18 5.28 0.03 -2.15
CA SER A 18 5.79 1.38 -1.93
C SER A 18 4.74 2.41 -2.37
N THR A 19 3.53 2.36 -1.81
CA THR A 19 2.48 3.34 -2.12
C THR A 19 2.78 4.68 -1.46
N PHE A 20 2.82 5.76 -2.23
CA PHE A 20 3.19 7.09 -1.75
C PHE A 20 1.95 7.87 -1.30
N LEU A 21 1.93 8.28 -0.03
CA LEU A 21 0.88 9.09 0.61
C LEU A 21 1.45 10.34 1.30
N PHE A 22 2.64 10.80 0.92
CA PHE A 22 3.29 11.97 1.50
C PHE A 22 3.07 13.26 0.71
N ASP A 23 2.72 13.18 -0.59
CA ASP A 23 2.53 14.37 -1.43
C ASP A 23 1.23 15.10 -1.08
N GLU A 24 1.16 16.42 -1.29
CA GLU A 24 -0.04 17.22 -1.00
C GLU A 24 -1.29 16.73 -1.77
N ASN A 25 -1.11 16.20 -2.99
CA ASN A 25 -2.18 15.72 -3.86
C ASN A 25 -2.62 14.27 -3.60
N SER A 26 -1.98 13.59 -2.65
CA SER A 26 -2.40 12.24 -2.22
C SER A 26 -3.55 12.29 -1.21
N LEU A 27 -4.07 11.15 -0.78
CA LEU A 27 -5.00 11.08 0.37
C LEU A 27 -4.23 11.09 1.69
N SER A 28 -4.91 11.38 2.80
CA SER A 28 -4.37 11.01 4.11
C SER A 28 -4.34 9.50 4.30
N VAL A 29 -3.55 9.01 5.27
CA VAL A 29 -3.49 7.56 5.59
C VAL A 29 -4.88 7.02 5.95
N ASN A 30 -5.66 7.78 6.74
CA ASN A 30 -7.01 7.39 7.11
C ASN A 30 -7.99 7.38 5.91
N GLU A 31 -7.99 8.43 5.08
CA GLU A 31 -8.85 8.47 3.89
C GLU A 31 -8.51 7.35 2.90
N TYR A 32 -7.22 7.08 2.70
CA TYR A 32 -6.75 5.98 1.85
C TYR A 32 -7.20 4.62 2.40
N ARG A 33 -7.06 4.38 3.70
CA ARG A 33 -7.54 3.16 4.38
C ARG A 33 -9.04 2.93 4.15
N GLU A 34 -9.87 3.95 4.40
CA GLU A 34 -11.32 3.84 4.20
C GLU A 34 -11.68 3.55 2.74
N ASN A 35 -10.94 4.13 1.79
CA ASN A 35 -11.10 3.81 0.38
C ASN A 35 -10.72 2.35 0.06
N LEU A 36 -9.60 1.85 0.60
CA LEU A 36 -9.19 0.46 0.41
C LEU A 36 -10.22 -0.54 0.96
N ILE A 37 -10.82 -0.25 2.12
CA ILE A 37 -11.89 -1.09 2.70
C ILE A 37 -13.06 -1.19 1.72
N GLN A 38 -13.56 -0.06 1.22
CA GLN A 38 -14.65 -0.04 0.24
C GLN A 38 -14.29 -0.76 -1.07
N VAL A 39 -13.05 -0.62 -1.54
CA VAL A 39 -12.56 -1.31 -2.75
C VAL A 39 -12.48 -2.81 -2.52
N LYS A 40 -11.94 -3.26 -1.38
CA LYS A 40 -11.87 -4.67 -1.00
C LYS A 40 -13.26 -5.30 -0.99
N GLU A 41 -14.22 -4.68 -0.30
CA GLU A 41 -15.60 -5.17 -0.22
C GLU A 41 -16.26 -5.29 -1.60
N LYS A 42 -16.08 -4.30 -2.48
CA LYS A 42 -16.62 -4.33 -3.86
C LYS A 42 -16.00 -5.41 -4.74
N LEU A 43 -14.80 -5.88 -4.41
CA LEU A 43 -14.04 -6.85 -5.20
C LEU A 43 -13.98 -8.24 -4.58
N GLU A 44 -14.58 -8.45 -3.42
CA GLU A 44 -14.57 -9.72 -2.67
C GLU A 44 -15.02 -10.89 -3.55
N GLY A 45 -14.19 -11.94 -3.63
CA GLY A 45 -14.43 -13.15 -4.43
C GLY A 45 -14.29 -13.01 -5.96
N ARG A 46 -13.96 -11.80 -6.48
CA ARG A 46 -13.93 -11.52 -7.92
C ARG A 46 -12.58 -11.77 -8.60
N TYR A 47 -11.52 -11.97 -7.83
CA TYR A 47 -10.16 -12.19 -8.33
C TYR A 47 -9.38 -13.14 -7.40
N ASP A 48 -8.39 -13.83 -7.95
CA ASP A 48 -7.50 -14.75 -7.24
C ASP A 48 -6.02 -14.32 -7.31
N THR A 49 -5.68 -13.37 -8.20
CA THR A 49 -4.31 -12.88 -8.41
C THR A 49 -4.29 -11.36 -8.53
N THR A 50 -3.24 -10.73 -8.02
CA THR A 50 -2.99 -9.31 -8.23
C THR A 50 -1.72 -9.05 -9.04
N TYR A 51 -1.75 -8.00 -9.84
CA TYR A 51 -0.60 -7.52 -10.60
C TYR A 51 -0.21 -6.12 -10.15
N LEU A 52 1.09 -5.92 -9.96
CA LEU A 52 1.68 -4.64 -9.58
C LEU A 52 2.43 -4.04 -10.76
N CYS A 53 2.66 -2.71 -10.73
CA CYS A 53 3.36 -2.01 -11.80
C CYS A 53 4.86 -1.74 -11.50
N HIS A 54 5.33 -2.02 -10.27
CA HIS A 54 6.67 -1.64 -9.80
C HIS A 54 7.37 -2.79 -9.09
N HIS A 55 8.63 -3.03 -9.46
CA HIS A 55 9.58 -4.01 -8.90
C HIS A 55 9.15 -5.48 -9.00
N VAL A 56 8.04 -5.82 -8.35
CA VAL A 56 7.42 -7.15 -8.34
C VAL A 56 6.25 -7.15 -9.31
N MET A 57 6.03 -8.26 -10.03
CA MET A 57 4.97 -8.31 -11.04
C MET A 57 3.65 -8.86 -10.52
N THR A 58 3.70 -9.79 -9.57
CA THR A 58 2.54 -10.48 -9.01
C THR A 58 2.55 -10.38 -7.49
N ALA A 59 1.38 -10.24 -6.90
CA ALA A 59 1.19 -10.32 -5.46
C ALA A 59 -0.03 -11.18 -5.11
N SER A 60 -0.19 -11.49 -3.82
CA SER A 60 -1.37 -12.21 -3.34
C SER A 60 -2.67 -11.47 -3.64
N LYS A 61 -3.78 -12.19 -3.67
CA LYS A 61 -5.13 -11.62 -3.61
C LYS A 61 -5.36 -10.80 -2.33
N ASP A 62 -4.57 -11.05 -1.29
CA ASP A 62 -4.68 -10.41 0.01
C ASP A 62 -3.92 -9.08 0.11
N MET A 63 -3.24 -8.64 -0.96
CA MET A 63 -2.48 -7.38 -1.01
C MET A 63 -3.25 -6.17 -0.44
N ILE A 64 -4.52 -6.00 -0.81
CA ILE A 64 -5.32 -4.88 -0.29
C ILE A 64 -5.52 -4.98 1.23
N ALA A 65 -5.75 -6.19 1.75
CA ALA A 65 -5.92 -6.41 3.19
C ALA A 65 -4.61 -6.13 3.94
N HIS A 66 -3.47 -6.59 3.42
CA HIS A 66 -2.17 -6.32 4.01
C HIS A 66 -1.84 -4.82 4.03
N VAL A 67 -2.19 -4.06 2.99
CA VAL A 67 -1.98 -2.60 3.01
C VAL A 67 -2.92 -1.90 4.00
N ILE A 68 -4.16 -2.38 4.18
CA ILE A 68 -5.05 -1.87 5.24
C ILE A 68 -4.43 -2.09 6.62
N GLU A 69 -3.83 -3.25 6.87
CA GLU A 69 -3.12 -3.54 8.13
C GLU A 69 -1.94 -2.57 8.35
N VAL A 70 -1.19 -2.22 7.29
CA VAL A 70 -0.12 -1.22 7.37
C VAL A 70 -0.70 0.17 7.69
N CYS A 71 -1.84 0.55 7.12
CA CYS A 71 -2.53 1.78 7.52
C CYS A 71 -2.91 1.76 9.00
N ASP A 72 -3.46 0.64 9.49
CA ASP A 72 -3.82 0.47 10.90
C ASP A 72 -2.60 0.62 11.82
N GLU A 73 -1.48 0.00 11.47
CA GLU A 73 -0.23 0.13 12.24
C GLU A 73 0.30 1.57 12.26
N ILE A 74 0.22 2.30 11.15
CA ILE A 74 0.59 3.74 11.11
C ILE A 74 -0.32 4.54 12.07
N LEU A 75 -1.63 4.35 11.95
CA LEU A 75 -2.62 5.10 12.75
C LEU A 75 -2.54 4.77 14.25
N ASP A 76 -2.15 3.53 14.59
CA ASP A 76 -1.88 3.07 15.95
C ASP A 76 -0.50 3.51 16.49
N GLY A 77 0.36 4.13 15.67
CA GLY A 77 1.71 4.53 16.05
C GLY A 77 2.67 3.35 16.25
N LYS A 78 2.46 2.25 15.52
CA LYS A 78 3.26 1.01 15.56
C LYS A 78 4.15 0.80 14.33
N ALA A 79 4.10 1.71 13.36
CA ALA A 79 4.96 1.67 12.19
C ALA A 79 6.44 1.81 12.57
N ASP A 80 7.33 1.28 11.73
CA ASP A 80 8.79 1.32 11.91
C ASP A 80 9.38 2.71 11.68
N ASP A 81 8.66 3.57 10.95
CA ASP A 81 9.00 4.97 10.65
C ASP A 81 10.42 5.16 10.09
N ILE A 82 10.77 4.38 9.07
CA ILE A 82 12.09 4.44 8.46
C ILE A 82 12.21 5.73 7.63
N PRO A 83 13.14 6.65 7.94
CA PRO A 83 13.26 7.90 7.20
C PRO A 83 13.51 7.66 5.71
N PHE A 84 12.80 8.42 4.87
CA PHE A 84 12.85 8.33 3.42
C PHE A 84 12.87 9.72 2.80
N GLU A 85 13.85 9.95 1.94
CA GLU A 85 14.02 11.22 1.21
C GLU A 85 13.74 10.98 -0.27
N PHE A 86 12.75 11.67 -0.82
CA PHE A 86 12.41 11.53 -2.23
C PHE A 86 11.94 12.84 -2.84
N MET A 87 12.62 13.28 -3.90
CA MET A 87 12.29 14.51 -4.62
C MET A 87 12.16 15.76 -3.71
N GLY A 88 12.90 15.81 -2.60
CA GLY A 88 12.84 16.91 -1.63
C GLY A 88 11.77 16.78 -0.55
N HIS A 89 10.99 15.70 -0.55
CA HIS A 89 10.07 15.35 0.53
C HIS A 89 10.77 14.50 1.58
N HIS A 90 10.59 14.87 2.84
CA HIS A 90 10.91 14.06 4.00
C HIS A 90 9.68 13.22 4.37
N ALA A 91 9.79 11.90 4.23
CA ALA A 91 8.71 10.96 4.49
C ALA A 91 9.23 9.75 5.28
N PHE A 92 8.34 8.80 5.55
CA PHE A 92 8.66 7.60 6.31
C PHE A 92 8.12 6.35 5.61
N VAL A 93 8.95 5.32 5.48
CA VAL A 93 8.48 3.98 5.10
C VAL A 93 7.90 3.31 6.35
N ALA A 94 6.64 2.85 6.26
CA ALA A 94 5.91 2.31 7.40
C ALA A 94 6.47 0.98 7.91
N LYS A 95 6.87 0.08 7.00
CA LYS A 95 7.51 -1.20 7.35
C LYS A 95 8.90 -1.28 6.73
N LYS A 96 9.89 -1.79 7.46
CA LYS A 96 11.24 -1.98 6.94
C LYS A 96 11.22 -2.91 5.72
N ALA A 97 11.87 -2.46 4.64
CA ALA A 97 11.94 -3.17 3.38
C ALA A 97 13.37 -3.21 2.83
N ASN A 98 13.61 -4.12 1.88
CA ASN A 98 14.87 -4.19 1.14
C ASN A 98 14.92 -3.12 0.01
N GLU A 99 15.99 -3.11 -0.78
CA GLU A 99 16.19 -2.15 -1.89
C GLU A 99 15.14 -2.27 -3.02
N ARG A 100 14.34 -3.34 -3.05
CA ARG A 100 13.24 -3.56 -3.99
C ARG A 100 11.87 -3.31 -3.36
N PHE A 101 11.84 -2.69 -2.18
CA PHE A 101 10.65 -2.44 -1.37
C PHE A 101 9.91 -3.70 -0.89
N GLU A 102 10.55 -4.87 -0.91
CA GLU A 102 9.97 -6.08 -0.31
C GLU A 102 10.19 -6.03 1.21
N ARG A 103 9.11 -6.20 1.99
CA ARG A 103 9.19 -6.10 3.46
C ARG A 103 10.05 -7.22 4.03
N VAL A 104 10.91 -6.87 4.99
CA VAL A 104 11.83 -7.84 5.61
C VAL A 104 11.13 -8.82 6.55
N ASP A 105 9.90 -8.49 6.97
CA ASP A 105 9.04 -9.35 7.79
C ASP A 105 8.25 -10.38 6.97
N GLY A 106 8.39 -10.36 5.64
CA GLY A 106 7.70 -11.28 4.72
C GLY A 106 6.27 -10.86 4.37
N GLY A 107 5.78 -9.73 4.88
CA GLY A 107 4.48 -9.18 4.48
C GLY A 107 4.50 -8.54 3.09
N GLU A 108 3.32 -8.33 2.53
CA GLU A 108 3.15 -7.65 1.24
C GLU A 108 2.57 -6.25 1.43
N GLY A 109 2.85 -5.35 0.48
CA GLY A 109 2.32 -3.99 0.51
C GLY A 109 2.99 -3.10 1.56
N ASN A 110 3.17 -1.83 1.25
CA ASN A 110 3.75 -0.87 2.18
C ASN A 110 3.34 0.55 1.83
N ILE A 111 3.52 1.45 2.78
CA ILE A 111 3.13 2.85 2.66
C ILE A 111 4.33 3.71 2.97
N ILE A 112 4.55 4.71 2.14
CA ILE A 112 5.50 5.79 2.37
C ILE A 112 4.67 7.04 2.63
N TYR A 113 4.74 7.56 3.85
CA TYR A 113 3.78 8.53 4.35
C TYR A 113 4.44 9.71 5.05
N ASP A 114 3.69 10.80 5.15
CA ASP A 114 4.03 11.94 6.00
C ASP A 114 3.23 11.85 7.31
N LYS A 115 3.89 12.05 8.44
CA LYS A 115 3.28 12.05 9.77
C LYS A 115 2.31 13.21 9.97
N GLU A 116 2.42 14.26 9.17
CA GLU A 116 1.46 15.38 9.18
C GLU A 116 0.17 15.03 8.40
N LYS A 117 0.14 13.90 7.69
CA LYS A 117 -0.97 13.50 6.80
C LYS A 117 -1.68 12.22 7.22
N LEU A 118 -1.94 12.08 8.51
CA LEU A 118 -2.63 10.89 9.05
C LEU A 118 -4.16 10.94 8.92
N LYS A 119 -4.76 12.14 8.88
CA LYS A 119 -6.21 12.35 8.88
C LYS A 119 -6.66 13.18 7.70
#